data_AF-A0A150MII3-F1
#
_entry.id   AF-A0A150MII3-F1
#
_cell.length_a   1.000
_cell.length_b   1.000
_cell.length_c   1.000
_cell.angle_alpha   90.00
_cell.angle_beta   90.00
_cell.angle_gamma   90.00
#
_symmetry.space_group_name_H-M   'P 1'
#
loop_
_entity.id
_entity.type
_entity.pdbx_description
1 polymer ?
#
loop_
_entity_poly.entity_id
_entity_poly.type
_entity_poly.pdbx_seq_one_letter_code
_entity_poly.pdbx_strand_id
1 'polypeptide(L)'
;MPDECTAYFGDDGEYTALFMYVADKPRDLSADTLYAAKFMQTSAENGGTGKLEWIKLGYAADKEIKRMIDKGIKFFIEANIRGKQLVHVTVLGKKDPLILPVKEVL
;
A
#
# COMPACT_ATOMS: atom_id res chain seq x y z
N MET A 1 7.38 -13.13 13.47
CA MET A 1 8.20 -14.02 12.62
C MET A 1 9.54 -14.29 13.31
N PRO A 2 10.32 -15.33 12.95
CA PRO A 2 11.60 -15.64 13.61
C PRO A 2 12.64 -14.51 13.57
N ASP A 3 12.54 -13.61 12.60
CA ASP A 3 13.37 -12.42 12.44
C ASP A 3 12.94 -11.24 13.34
N GLU A 4 11.80 -11.35 14.03
CA GLU A 4 11.17 -10.31 14.87
C GLU A 4 10.89 -8.96 14.17
N CYS A 5 11.09 -8.86 12.85
CA CYS A 5 10.81 -7.68 12.03
C CYS A 5 9.61 -7.86 11.10
N THR A 6 9.31 -9.10 10.70
CA THR A 6 8.30 -9.36 9.67
C THR A 6 6.91 -9.65 10.27
N ALA A 7 5.88 -9.04 9.69
CA ALA A 7 4.48 -9.34 9.93
C ALA A 7 3.73 -9.55 8.60
N TYR A 8 2.95 -10.63 8.52
CA TYR A 8 2.00 -10.87 7.42
C TYR A 8 0.60 -10.55 7.88
N PHE A 9 -0.18 -9.90 7.03
CA PHE A 9 -1.57 -9.57 7.30
C PHE A 9 -2.36 -9.43 6.00
N GLY A 10 -3.66 -9.57 6.09
CA GLY A 10 -4.59 -9.36 4.98
C GLY A 10 -5.68 -8.38 5.39
N ASP A 11 -6.44 -7.93 4.40
CA ASP A 11 -7.65 -7.14 4.60
C ASP A 11 -8.87 -8.02 4.28
N ASP A 12 -9.85 -8.05 5.19
CA ASP A 12 -11.04 -8.91 5.12
C ASP A 12 -12.17 -8.19 4.37
N GLY A 13 -11.96 -8.04 3.06
CA GLY A 13 -12.88 -7.38 2.13
C GLY A 13 -12.81 -8.01 0.74
N GLU A 14 -13.70 -7.59 -0.15
CA GLU A 14 -13.64 -7.99 -1.56
C GLU A 14 -12.46 -7.30 -2.27
N TYR A 15 -11.78 -8.04 -3.16
CA TYR A 15 -10.65 -7.54 -3.97
C TYR A 15 -9.48 -6.96 -3.16
N THR A 16 -9.27 -7.49 -1.95
CA THR A 16 -8.15 -7.11 -1.09
C THR A 16 -6.88 -7.88 -1.43
N ALA A 17 -5.79 -7.59 -0.70
CA ALA A 17 -4.49 -8.23 -0.91
C ALA A 17 -3.92 -8.80 0.39
N LEU A 18 -2.97 -9.72 0.22
CA LEU A 18 -2.05 -10.14 1.28
C LEU A 18 -0.87 -9.17 1.31
N PHE A 19 -0.52 -8.71 2.50
CA PHE A 19 0.55 -7.76 2.75
C PHE A 19 1.66 -8.37 3.60
N MET A 20 2.87 -7.84 3.40
CA MET A 20 4.04 -8.10 4.23
C MET A 20 4.61 -6.76 4.67
N TYR A 21 4.75 -6.62 5.98
CA TYR A 21 5.42 -5.51 6.64
C TYR A 21 6.78 -6.00 7.15
N VAL A 22 7.83 -5.22 6.90
CA VAL A 22 9.19 -5.51 7.38
C VAL A 22 9.73 -4.29 8.10
N ALA A 23 9.82 -4.36 9.44
CA ALA A 23 10.41 -3.31 10.26
C ALA A 23 11.92 -3.18 10.06
N ASP A 24 12.44 -1.96 10.22
CA ASP A 24 13.87 -1.70 10.24
C ASP A 24 14.59 -2.36 11.44
N LYS A 25 13.86 -2.57 12.54
CA LYS A 25 14.40 -3.09 13.80
C LYS A 25 13.47 -4.16 14.41
N PRO A 26 14.04 -5.18 15.07
CA PRO A 26 13.26 -6.17 15.80
C PRO A 26 12.31 -5.51 16.80
N ARG A 27 11.03 -5.89 16.73
CA ARG A 27 9.99 -5.49 17.70
C ARG A 27 9.71 -3.97 17.79
N ASP A 28 10.15 -3.18 16.81
CA ASP A 28 9.92 -1.73 16.72
C ASP A 28 9.16 -1.43 15.42
N LEU A 29 7.91 -1.00 15.57
CA LEU A 29 7.02 -0.77 14.43
C LEU A 29 7.05 0.67 13.89
N SER A 30 8.02 1.48 14.32
CA SER A 30 8.06 2.92 13.98
C SER A 30 8.62 3.26 12.59
N ALA A 31 9.16 2.27 11.87
CA ALA A 31 9.67 2.43 10.51
C ALA A 31 9.70 1.07 9.77
N ASP A 32 9.22 1.07 8.53
CA ASP A 32 9.06 -0.18 7.77
C ASP A 32 9.07 0.00 6.25
N THR A 33 9.21 -1.13 5.57
CA THR A 33 8.81 -1.28 4.18
C THR A 33 7.58 -2.17 4.05
N LEU A 34 6.56 -1.67 3.35
CA LEU A 34 5.34 -2.38 3.03
C LEU A 34 5.42 -3.04 1.64
N TYR A 35 4.95 -4.28 1.56
CA TYR A 35 4.85 -5.06 0.33
C TYR A 35 3.46 -5.64 0.14
N ALA A 36 3.02 -5.78 -1.12
CA ALA A 36 1.83 -6.55 -1.51
C ALA A 36 2.23 -7.84 -2.21
N ALA A 37 1.50 -8.92 -1.94
CA ALA A 37 1.69 -10.19 -2.61
C ALA A 37 1.05 -10.19 -4.00
N LYS A 38 1.77 -10.70 -4.99
CA LYS A 38 1.25 -11.08 -6.30
C LYS A 38 1.36 -12.59 -6.46
N PHE A 39 0.23 -13.27 -6.60
CA PHE A 39 0.21 -14.69 -6.92
C PHE A 39 0.28 -14.90 -8.43
N MET A 40 1.37 -15.51 -8.88
CA MET A 40 1.62 -15.91 -10.26
C MET A 40 1.25 -17.38 -10.42
N GLN A 41 -0.03 -17.65 -10.71
CA GLN A 41 -0.51 -19.01 -10.94
C GLN A 41 0.12 -19.60 -12.21
N THR A 42 0.71 -20.78 -12.08
CA THR A 42 1.37 -21.52 -13.18
C THR A 42 0.60 -22.78 -13.59
N SER A 43 -0.30 -23.29 -12.74
CA SER A 43 -1.21 -24.40 -13.07
C SER A 43 -2.51 -24.30 -12.27
N ALA A 44 -3.59 -24.86 -12.80
CA ALA A 44 -4.89 -24.99 -12.12
C ALA A 44 -5.17 -26.43 -11.63
N GLU A 45 -4.31 -27.39 -11.94
CA GLU A 45 -4.50 -28.79 -11.55
C GLU A 45 -4.33 -28.99 -10.04
N ASN A 46 -5.09 -29.93 -9.45
CA ASN A 46 -4.99 -30.36 -8.04
C ASN A 46 -5.03 -29.21 -7.01
N GLY A 47 -5.84 -28.17 -7.25
CA GLY A 47 -5.94 -27.00 -6.37
C GLY A 47 -5.00 -25.85 -6.77
N GLY A 48 -4.21 -26.04 -7.82
CA GLY A 48 -3.38 -25.02 -8.44
C GLY A 48 -1.96 -24.97 -7.89
N THR A 49 -1.08 -24.41 -8.71
CA THR A 49 0.34 -24.16 -8.37
C THR A 49 0.68 -22.75 -8.81
N GLY A 50 1.55 -22.07 -8.08
CA GLY A 50 2.03 -20.77 -8.48
C GLY A 50 3.23 -20.32 -7.66
N LYS A 51 3.69 -19.10 -7.96
CA LYS A 51 4.74 -18.40 -7.22
C LYS A 51 4.14 -17.17 -6.54
N LEU A 52 4.66 -16.81 -5.38
CA LEU A 52 4.39 -15.53 -4.75
C LEU A 52 5.55 -14.58 -5.05
N GLU A 53 5.21 -13.42 -5.57
CA GLU A 53 6.13 -12.28 -5.73
C GLU A 53 5.71 -11.17 -4.77
N TRP A 54 6.68 -10.47 -4.20
CA TRP A 54 6.42 -9.35 -3.28
C TRP A 54 6.73 -8.04 -3.99
N ILE A 55 5.69 -7.22 -4.18
CA ILE A 55 5.79 -5.89 -4.78
C ILE A 55 5.99 -4.88 -3.66
N LYS A 56 7.12 -4.15 -3.67
CA LYS A 56 7.38 -3.07 -2.70
C LYS A 56 6.43 -1.90 -2.98
N LEU A 57 5.60 -1.56 -2.00
CA LEU A 57 4.66 -0.44 -2.08
C LEU A 57 5.29 0.87 -1.62
N GLY A 58 6.16 0.80 -0.61
CA GLY A 58 6.81 2.00 -0.09
C GLY A 58 7.50 1.75 1.24
N TYR A 59 8.28 2.73 1.67
CA TYR A 59 8.86 2.81 2.99
C TYR A 59 8.27 4.00 3.72
N ALA A 60 8.03 3.89 5.02
CA ALA A 60 7.61 5.00 5.85
C ALA A 60 8.15 4.90 7.27
N ALA A 61 8.25 6.04 7.94
CA ALA A 61 8.60 6.12 9.36
C ALA A 61 7.67 7.10 10.09
N ASP A 62 7.31 6.79 11.32
CA ASP A 62 6.37 7.57 12.14
C ASP A 62 6.76 9.05 12.24
N LYS A 63 8.05 9.34 12.37
CA LYS A 63 8.55 10.73 12.43
C LYS A 63 8.28 11.50 11.14
N GLU A 64 8.34 10.85 9.99
CA GLU A 64 8.05 11.47 8.71
C GLU A 64 6.55 11.64 8.52
N ILE A 65 5.77 10.58 8.78
CA ILE A 65 4.31 10.62 8.74
C ILE A 65 3.78 11.72 9.67
N LYS A 66 4.27 11.77 10.92
CA LYS A 66 3.88 12.81 11.87
C LYS A 66 4.19 14.21 11.34
N ARG A 67 5.38 14.43 10.77
CA ARG A 67 5.72 15.73 10.17
C ARG A 67 4.79 16.10 9.01
N MET A 68 4.35 15.13 8.22
CA MET A 68 3.38 15.37 7.13
C MET A 68 1.99 15.72 7.69
N ILE A 69 1.54 15.01 8.73
CA ILE A 69 0.29 15.29 9.45
C ILE A 69 0.33 16.69 10.08
N ASP A 70 1.40 17.03 10.80
CA ASP A 70 1.58 18.33 11.45
C ASP A 70 1.60 19.48 10.41
N LYS A 71 2.04 19.20 9.17
CA LYS A 71 2.00 20.14 8.04
C LYS A 71 0.62 20.23 7.36
N GLY A 72 -0.38 19.53 7.88
CA GLY A 72 -1.74 19.59 7.41
C GLY A 72 -2.03 18.73 6.18
N ILE A 73 -1.26 17.66 5.94
CA ILE A 73 -1.64 16.69 4.92
C ILE A 73 -3.03 16.13 5.25
N LYS A 74 -3.91 16.07 4.25
CA LYS A 74 -5.22 15.43 4.36
C LYS A 74 -5.30 14.35 3.30
N PHE A 75 -5.70 13.16 3.72
CA PHE A 75 -6.03 12.07 2.82
C PHE A 75 -7.56 11.97 2.74
N PHE A 76 -8.09 11.98 1.53
CA PHE A 76 -9.50 11.69 1.27
C PHE A 76 -9.56 10.49 0.34
N ILE A 77 -10.32 9.47 0.74
CA ILE A 77 -10.72 8.40 -0.17
C ILE A 77 -12.04 8.85 -0.80
N GLU A 78 -12.00 9.27 -2.06
CA GLU A 78 -13.23 9.51 -2.83
C GLU A 78 -13.68 8.18 -3.44
N ALA A 79 -14.67 7.53 -2.80
CA ALA A 79 -15.36 6.38 -3.39
C ALA A 79 -16.35 6.89 -4.46
N ASN A 80 -16.08 6.55 -5.72
CA ASN A 80 -16.92 6.96 -6.85
C ASN A 80 -18.12 6.02 -7.00
N ILE A 81 -19.33 6.55 -6.78
CA ILE A 81 -20.57 5.89 -7.19
C ILE A 81 -21.07 6.64 -8.43
N ARG A 82 -21.16 5.96 -9.58
CA ARG A 82 -21.65 6.42 -10.92
C ARG A 82 -20.60 6.80 -11.98
N GLY A 83 -19.60 5.94 -12.19
CA GLY A 83 -19.07 5.68 -13.55
C GLY A 83 -18.08 6.66 -14.15
N LYS A 84 -17.41 7.52 -13.36
CA LYS A 84 -16.25 8.29 -13.83
C LYS A 84 -15.13 8.29 -12.80
N GLN A 85 -14.17 7.38 -12.94
CA GLN A 85 -13.00 7.27 -12.06
C GLN A 85 -12.07 8.48 -12.25
N LEU A 86 -12.00 9.37 -11.26
CA LEU A 86 -10.94 10.35 -11.10
C LEU A 86 -10.37 10.14 -9.70
N VAL A 87 -9.06 9.95 -9.59
CA VAL A 87 -8.37 9.91 -8.29
C VAL A 87 -7.90 11.33 -8.00
N HIS A 88 -8.53 12.01 -7.06
CA HIS A 88 -8.13 13.34 -6.64
C HIS A 88 -7.23 13.23 -5.40
N VAL A 89 -5.91 13.31 -5.58
CA VAL A 89 -4.96 13.41 -4.46
C VAL A 89 -4.64 14.89 -4.24
N THR A 90 -5.35 15.54 -3.31
CA THR A 90 -5.03 16.92 -2.93
C THR A 90 -4.07 16.94 -1.74
N VAL A 91 -2.79 17.25 -1.99
CA VAL A 91 -1.85 17.63 -0.92
C VAL A 91 -2.02 19.12 -0.66
N LEU A 92 -2.77 19.50 0.37
CA LEU A 92 -2.94 20.90 0.75
C LEU A 92 -1.59 21.50 1.18
N GLY A 93 -1.09 22.47 0.42
CA GLY A 93 0.20 23.14 0.63
C GLY A 93 1.00 23.45 -0.65
N LYS A 94 0.65 22.81 -1.78
CA LYS A 94 1.04 23.29 -3.12
C LYS A 94 -0.12 24.07 -3.72
N LYS A 95 0.19 25.22 -4.33
CA LYS A 95 -0.79 26.15 -4.93
C LYS A 95 -1.57 25.52 -6.09
N ASP A 96 -1.04 24.43 -6.66
CA ASP A 96 -1.62 23.70 -7.77
C ASP A 96 -1.73 22.20 -7.42
N PRO A 97 -2.93 21.58 -7.47
CA PRO A 97 -3.09 20.14 -7.29
C PRO A 97 -2.44 19.38 -8.47
N LEU A 98 -1.72 18.31 -8.16
CA LEU A 98 -1.17 17.42 -9.18
C LEU A 98 -2.30 16.52 -9.71
N ILE A 99 -2.81 16.84 -10.91
CA ILE A 99 -3.80 16.01 -11.61
C ILE A 99 -3.04 15.01 -12.47
N LEU A 100 -2.97 13.74 -12.04
CA LEU A 100 -2.38 12.68 -12.86
C LEU A 100 -3.47 11.93 -13.64
N PRO A 101 -3.33 11.75 -14.96
CA PRO A 101 -4.23 10.90 -15.72
C PRO A 101 -4.01 9.43 -15.34
N VAL A 102 -5.11 8.67 -15.24
CA VAL A 102 -5.17 7.26 -14.79
C VAL A 102 -4.21 6.31 -15.54
N LYS A 103 -3.72 6.69 -16.72
CA LYS A 103 -2.86 5.84 -17.57
C LYS A 103 -1.41 5.72 -17.09
N GLU A 104 -0.98 6.47 -16.07
CA GLU A 104 0.42 6.48 -15.60
C GLU A 104 0.61 5.76 -14.24
N VAL A 105 -0.44 5.13 -13.70
CA VAL A 105 -0.43 4.47 -12.38
C VAL A 105 -0.56 2.93 -12.48
N LEU A 106 -0.58 2.38 -13.71
CA LEU A 106 -0.59 0.94 -13.98
C LEU A 106 0.61 0.53 -14.84
#